data_AF-A0A7M4FCM3-F1
#
_entry.id   AF-A0A7M4FCM3-F1
#
_cell.length_a   1.000
_cell.length_b   1.000
_cell.length_c   1.000
_cell.angle_alpha   90.00
_cell.angle_beta   90.00
_cell.angle_gamma   90.00
#
_symmetry.space_group_name_H-M   'P 1'
#
loop_
_entity.id
_entity.type
_entity.pdbx_description
1 polymer ?
#
loop_
_entity_poly.entity_id
_entity_poly.type
_entity_poly.pdbx_seq_one_letter_code
_entity_poly.pdbx_strand_id
1 'polypeptide(L)'
;MDMAIGKAGDEKKYLMDFILPDQQVISIGSERFRGPEALFNPTVLGFPEAGLHIHAMNSIRKCKPKHRAELLANVVLAGGTTMFRGFSERIKKELLKMETTGKEQVAILASPHRSFAAWLGGSIVASLNSFQNVWISQKDYSEKGPFVVHRHSF
;
A
#
# COMPACT_ATOMS: atom_id res chain seq x y z
N MET A 1 -14.74 -35.27 -4.44
CA MET A 1 -13.29 -35.46 -4.57
C MET A 1 -12.65 -34.43 -3.68
N ASP A 2 -12.02 -34.92 -2.62
CA ASP A 2 -11.88 -34.24 -1.33
C ASP A 2 -11.06 -32.95 -1.36
N MET A 3 -11.62 -31.90 -0.76
CA MET A 3 -10.85 -30.76 -0.27
C MET A 3 -9.87 -31.28 0.77
N ALA A 4 -8.59 -31.29 0.41
CA ALA A 4 -7.51 -31.55 1.37
C ALA A 4 -7.51 -30.45 2.44
N ILE A 5 -8.13 -30.76 3.56
CA ILE A 5 -7.94 -30.09 4.85
C ILE A 5 -6.43 -30.12 5.11
N GLY A 6 -5.82 -28.93 5.16
CA GLY A 6 -4.40 -28.77 5.46
C GLY A 6 -4.04 -29.52 6.73
N LYS A 7 -2.98 -30.33 6.66
CA LYS A 7 -2.47 -31.16 7.76
C LYS A 7 -2.31 -30.32 9.04
N ALA A 8 -2.90 -30.79 10.15
CA ALA A 8 -2.83 -30.24 11.50
C ALA A 8 -1.45 -30.39 12.18
N GLY A 9 -0.36 -30.16 11.45
CA GLY A 9 1.01 -30.42 11.89
C GLY A 9 1.99 -29.35 11.44
N ASP A 10 1.83 -28.11 11.92
CA ASP A 10 2.94 -27.15 12.14
C ASP A 10 2.50 -25.86 12.89
N GLU A 11 1.33 -25.82 13.55
CA GLU A 11 0.84 -24.57 14.20
C GLU A 11 1.79 -24.06 15.29
N LYS A 12 2.48 -24.97 15.99
CA LYS A 12 3.45 -24.62 17.04
C LYS A 12 4.64 -23.80 16.53
N LYS A 13 4.96 -23.85 15.24
CA LYS A 13 6.11 -23.15 14.66
C LYS A 13 5.93 -21.63 14.60
N TYR A 14 4.68 -21.16 14.58
CA TYR A 14 4.37 -19.74 14.38
C TYR A 14 3.68 -19.08 15.58
N LEU A 15 3.41 -19.85 16.64
CA LEU A 15 2.87 -19.34 17.90
C LEU A 15 3.82 -18.29 18.50
N MET A 16 3.25 -17.15 18.87
CA MET A 16 3.94 -16.10 19.59
C MET A 16 3.04 -15.58 20.70
N ASP A 17 3.60 -15.50 21.89
CA ASP A 17 2.90 -14.98 23.06
C ASP A 17 2.89 -13.46 23.04
N PHE A 18 1.73 -12.88 23.37
CA PHE A 18 1.52 -11.45 23.49
C PHE A 18 0.93 -11.16 24.86
N ILE A 19 1.53 -10.21 25.58
CA ILE A 19 1.09 -9.79 26.91
C ILE A 19 0.14 -8.61 26.72
N LEU A 20 -1.10 -8.79 27.16
CA LEU A 20 -2.13 -7.75 27.16
C LEU A 20 -1.90 -6.74 28.30
N PRO A 21 -2.50 -5.53 28.25
CA PRO A 21 -2.33 -4.51 29.29
C PRO A 21 -2.74 -4.94 30.70
N ASP A 22 -3.62 -5.95 30.82
CA ASP A 22 -4.05 -6.58 32.08
C ASP A 22 -3.12 -7.72 32.54
N GLN A 23 -1.98 -7.90 31.86
CA GLN A 23 -0.98 -8.96 32.07
C GLN A 23 -1.40 -10.36 31.62
N GLN A 24 -2.59 -10.51 31.01
CA GLN A 24 -2.97 -11.79 30.43
C GLN A 24 -2.11 -12.10 29.20
N VAL A 25 -1.65 -13.35 29.10
CA VAL A 25 -0.90 -13.82 27.93
C VAL A 25 -1.85 -14.50 26.96
N ILE A 26 -1.83 -14.04 25.71
CA ILE A 26 -2.51 -14.71 24.59
C ILE A 26 -1.46 -15.24 23.60
N SER A 27 -1.65 -16.47 23.13
CA SER A 27 -0.79 -17.05 22.09
C SER A 27 -1.46 -16.88 20.73
N ILE A 28 -0.78 -16.20 19.80
CA ILE A 28 -1.29 -15.95 18.44
C ILE A 28 -0.39 -16.68 17.45
N GLY A 29 -0.97 -17.51 16.59
CA GLY A 29 -0.27 -18.31 15.60
C GLY A 29 -0.44 -17.75 14.20
N SER A 30 -1.16 -18.51 13.37
CA SER A 30 -1.33 -18.20 11.94
C SER A 30 -2.11 -16.90 11.67
N GLU A 31 -2.91 -16.47 12.63
CA GLU A 31 -3.77 -15.29 12.56
C GLU A 31 -2.95 -14.02 12.28
N ARG A 32 -1.69 -13.99 12.74
CA ARG A 32 -0.75 -12.87 12.56
C ARG A 32 -0.50 -12.53 11.09
N PHE A 33 -0.61 -13.49 10.19
CA PHE A 33 -0.41 -13.28 8.75
C PHE A 33 -1.69 -13.38 7.92
N ARG A 34 -2.77 -13.97 8.46
CA ARG A 34 -4.07 -14.04 7.77
C ARG A 34 -4.69 -12.66 7.55
N GLY A 35 -4.55 -11.74 8.51
CA GLY A 35 -5.05 -10.37 8.38
C GLY A 35 -4.43 -9.61 7.19
N PRO A 36 -3.09 -9.46 7.14
CA PRO A 36 -2.41 -8.83 6.00
C PRO A 36 -2.58 -9.57 4.68
N GLU A 37 -2.80 -10.89 4.70
CA GLU A 37 -3.02 -11.68 3.49
C GLU A 37 -4.27 -11.24 2.73
N ALA A 38 -5.30 -10.74 3.42
CA ALA A 38 -6.50 -10.21 2.78
C ALA A 38 -6.22 -9.08 1.78
N LEU A 39 -5.11 -8.35 1.93
CA LEU A 39 -4.69 -7.32 0.97
C LEU A 39 -4.22 -7.91 -0.36
N PHE A 40 -3.69 -9.13 -0.34
CA PHE A 40 -3.20 -9.84 -1.53
C PHE A 40 -4.20 -10.86 -2.06
N ASN A 41 -5.03 -11.43 -1.18
CA ASN A 41 -6.09 -12.35 -1.51
C ASN A 41 -7.36 -12.01 -0.72
N PRO A 42 -8.20 -11.07 -1.19
CA PRO A 42 -9.42 -10.67 -0.50
C PRO A 42 -10.44 -11.80 -0.29
N THR A 43 -10.37 -12.86 -1.10
CA THR A 43 -11.28 -14.01 -1.01
C THR A 43 -11.23 -14.72 0.35
N VAL A 44 -10.14 -14.59 1.11
CA VAL A 44 -10.03 -15.13 2.48
C VAL A 44 -11.02 -14.48 3.46
N LEU A 45 -11.57 -13.32 3.10
CA LEU A 45 -12.62 -12.60 3.83
C LEU A 45 -13.99 -12.70 3.12
N GLY A 46 -14.12 -13.46 2.04
CA GLY A 46 -15.34 -13.56 1.25
C GLY A 46 -15.54 -12.44 0.22
N PHE A 47 -14.52 -11.62 -0.02
CA PHE A 47 -14.55 -10.53 -0.99
C PHE A 47 -14.12 -11.03 -2.39
N PRO A 48 -14.95 -10.86 -3.45
CA PRO A 48 -14.60 -11.30 -4.82
C PRO A 48 -13.60 -10.39 -5.54
N GLU A 49 -13.12 -9.33 -4.89
CA GLU A 49 -12.20 -8.35 -5.45
C GLU A 49 -10.78 -8.90 -5.67
N ALA A 50 -10.05 -8.26 -6.58
CA ALA A 50 -8.66 -8.58 -6.83
C ALA A 50 -7.75 -8.07 -5.71
N GLY A 51 -6.62 -8.74 -5.49
CA GLY A 51 -5.62 -8.27 -4.54
C GLY A 51 -4.95 -6.97 -4.98
N LEU A 52 -4.35 -6.27 -4.01
CA LEU A 52 -3.63 -5.00 -4.20
C LEU A 52 -2.58 -5.07 -5.32
N HIS A 53 -1.82 -6.16 -5.39
CA HIS A 53 -0.79 -6.37 -6.41
C HIS A 53 -1.36 -6.38 -7.84
N ILE A 54 -2.56 -6.95 -8.02
CA ILE A 54 -3.28 -6.95 -9.29
C ILE A 54 -3.75 -5.54 -9.64
N HIS A 55 -4.32 -4.82 -8.68
CA HIS A 55 -4.73 -3.43 -8.88
C HIS A 55 -3.55 -2.49 -9.24
N ALA A 56 -2.41 -2.66 -8.58
CA ALA A 56 -1.18 -1.93 -8.88
C ALA A 56 -0.71 -2.21 -10.32
N MET A 57 -0.59 -3.48 -10.71
CA MET A 57 -0.17 -3.85 -12.06
C MET A 57 -1.17 -3.41 -13.14
N ASN A 58 -2.48 -3.51 -12.88
CA ASN A 58 -3.50 -3.02 -13.80
C ASN A 58 -3.42 -1.50 -13.99
N SER A 59 -3.09 -0.75 -12.94
CA SER A 59 -2.88 0.70 -13.03
C SER A 59 -1.68 1.04 -13.91
N ILE A 60 -0.55 0.32 -13.75
CA ILE A 60 0.63 0.48 -14.61
C ILE A 60 0.32 0.12 -16.07
N ARG A 61 -0.44 -0.96 -16.30
CA ARG A 61 -0.84 -1.38 -17.66
C ARG A 61 -1.75 -0.39 -18.37
N LYS A 62 -2.52 0.43 -17.63
CA LYS A 62 -3.30 1.54 -18.20
C LYS A 62 -2.43 2.70 -18.69
N CYS A 63 -1.19 2.82 -18.19
CA CYS A 63 -0.24 3.83 -18.68
C CYS A 63 0.36 3.45 -20.05
N LYS A 64 0.86 4.45 -20.79
CA LYS A 64 1.51 4.25 -22.09
C LYS A 64 2.73 3.33 -21.94
N PRO A 65 2.96 2.38 -22.87
CA PRO A 65 4.03 1.37 -22.76
C PRO A 65 5.41 1.92 -22.38
N LYS A 66 5.80 3.05 -22.97
CA LYS A 66 7.10 3.70 -22.73
C LYS A 66 7.38 4.10 -21.27
N HIS A 67 6.35 4.29 -20.44
CA HIS A 67 6.51 4.69 -19.04
C HIS A 67 6.43 3.52 -18.06
N ARG A 68 5.99 2.33 -18.50
CA ARG A 68 5.70 1.21 -17.59
C ARG A 68 6.95 0.70 -16.87
N ALA A 69 8.06 0.61 -17.60
CA ALA A 69 9.38 0.27 -17.07
C ALA A 69 9.79 1.21 -15.92
N GLU A 70 9.72 2.52 -16.16
CA GLU A 70 10.04 3.54 -15.17
C GLU A 70 9.13 3.49 -13.94
N LEU A 71 7.82 3.27 -14.14
CA LEU A 71 6.86 3.12 -13.04
C LEU A 71 7.15 1.89 -12.18
N LEU A 72 7.52 0.76 -12.80
CA LEU A 72 7.90 -0.47 -12.07
C LEU A 72 9.23 -0.31 -11.31
N ALA A 73 10.14 0.52 -11.82
CA ALA A 73 11.38 0.87 -11.14
C ALA A 73 11.22 1.85 -9.97
N ASN A 74 10.03 2.41 -9.78
CA ASN A 74 9.78 3.44 -8.77
C ASN A 74 8.47 3.19 -8.02
N VAL A 75 8.21 1.94 -7.59
CA VAL A 75 7.01 1.64 -6.80
C VAL A 75 7.23 2.09 -5.35
N VAL A 76 6.64 3.22 -4.99
CA VAL A 76 6.73 3.79 -3.63
C VAL A 76 5.63 3.23 -2.74
N LEU A 77 6.00 2.77 -1.54
CA LEU A 77 5.04 2.38 -0.50
C LEU A 77 4.77 3.54 0.46
N ALA A 78 3.48 3.83 0.68
CA ALA A 78 3.00 4.85 1.60
C ALA A 78 1.77 4.37 2.38
N GLY A 79 1.61 4.85 3.61
CA GLY A 79 0.50 4.52 4.51
C GLY A 79 0.83 3.43 5.53
N GLY A 80 0.20 3.51 6.71
CA GLY A 80 0.46 2.63 7.85
C GLY A 80 0.30 1.14 7.56
N THR A 81 -0.68 0.75 6.75
CA THR A 81 -0.92 -0.65 6.35
C THR A 81 0.25 -1.27 5.59
N THR A 82 1.10 -0.47 4.92
CA THR A 82 2.32 -0.96 4.24
C THR A 82 3.48 -1.23 5.22
N MET A 83 3.28 -0.99 6.52
CA MET A 83 4.27 -1.24 7.58
C MET A 83 4.30 -2.70 8.06
N PHE A 84 3.38 -3.56 7.60
CA PHE A 84 3.45 -4.98 7.92
C PHE A 84 4.82 -5.56 7.54
N ARG A 85 5.40 -6.36 8.44
CA ARG A 85 6.68 -7.04 8.20
C ARG A 85 6.56 -7.94 6.97
N GLY A 86 7.51 -7.84 6.05
CA GLY A 86 7.50 -8.64 4.81
C GLY A 86 6.63 -8.06 3.69
N PHE A 87 5.97 -6.92 3.90
CA PHE A 87 5.07 -6.34 2.89
C PHE A 87 5.82 -5.95 1.62
N SER A 88 6.97 -5.29 1.75
CA SER A 88 7.83 -4.87 0.63
C SER A 88 8.29 -6.04 -0.22
N GLU A 89 8.70 -7.13 0.43
CA GLU A 89 9.14 -8.36 -0.20
C GLU A 89 7.98 -9.07 -0.89
N ARG A 90 6.81 -9.13 -0.25
CA ARG A 90 5.61 -9.74 -0.81
C ARG A 90 5.14 -9.02 -2.06
N ILE A 91 4.98 -7.69 -2.02
CA ILE A 91 4.52 -6.92 -3.18
C ILE A 91 5.53 -6.99 -4.33
N LYS A 92 6.84 -6.91 -4.04
CA LYS A 92 7.90 -7.11 -5.04
C LYS A 92 7.77 -8.45 -5.74
N LYS A 93 7.61 -9.52 -4.96
CA LYS A 93 7.47 -10.88 -5.47
C LYS A 93 6.24 -11.03 -6.37
N GLU A 94 5.09 -10.47 -5.98
CA GLU A 94 3.89 -10.56 -6.82
C GLU A 94 4.03 -9.76 -8.12
N LEU A 95 4.58 -8.55 -8.08
CA LEU A 95 4.80 -7.74 -9.29
C LEU A 95 5.80 -8.41 -10.24
N LEU A 96 6.87 -9.01 -9.71
CA LEU A 96 7.85 -9.77 -10.51
C LEU A 96 7.26 -11.00 -11.21
N LYS A 97 6.25 -11.66 -10.61
CA LYS A 97 5.55 -12.78 -11.27
C LYS A 97 4.70 -12.30 -12.45
N MET A 98 4.14 -11.09 -12.35
CA MET A 98 3.24 -10.54 -13.36
C MET A 98 3.98 -9.81 -14.50
N GLU A 99 5.25 -9.46 -14.30
CA GLU A 99 6.10 -8.83 -15.31
C GLU A 99 6.88 -9.88 -16.11
N THR A 100 6.83 -9.79 -17.44
CA THR A 100 7.39 -10.78 -18.37
C THR A 100 8.67 -10.33 -19.06
N THR A 101 8.86 -9.02 -19.22
CA THR A 101 9.83 -8.43 -20.16
C THR A 101 10.89 -7.54 -19.52
N GLY A 102 10.76 -7.22 -18.22
CA GLY A 102 11.71 -6.36 -17.50
C GLY A 102 11.73 -6.64 -16.00
N LYS A 103 11.96 -7.90 -15.61
CA LYS A 103 11.93 -8.32 -14.20
C LYS A 103 12.98 -7.61 -13.35
N GLU A 104 14.17 -7.34 -13.90
CA GLU A 104 15.22 -6.63 -13.19
C GLU A 104 14.86 -5.18 -12.81
N GLN A 105 13.82 -4.61 -13.44
CA GLN A 105 13.43 -3.22 -13.24
C GLN A 105 12.45 -3.05 -12.09
N VAL A 106 11.89 -4.11 -11.49
CA VAL A 106 10.92 -3.94 -10.40
C VAL A 106 11.63 -3.57 -9.09
N ALA A 107 11.45 -2.32 -8.64
CA ALA A 107 12.03 -1.82 -7.39
C ALA A 107 10.95 -1.22 -6.49
N ILE A 108 11.03 -1.59 -5.21
CA ILE A 108 10.13 -1.13 -4.15
C ILE A 108 10.86 -0.14 -3.27
N LEU A 109 10.33 1.07 -3.17
CA LEU A 109 10.86 2.15 -2.34
C LEU A 109 9.99 2.27 -1.08
N ALA A 110 10.52 1.78 0.04
CA ALA A 110 9.79 1.73 1.31
C ALA A 110 10.51 2.55 2.38
N SER A 111 10.13 3.83 2.52
CA SER A 111 10.68 4.70 3.57
C SER A 111 10.36 4.15 4.98
N PRO A 112 11.26 4.27 5.97
CA PRO A 112 10.94 4.01 7.38
C PRO A 112 9.81 4.89 7.92
N HIS A 113 9.64 6.08 7.34
CA HIS A 113 8.63 7.07 7.72
C HIS A 113 7.34 6.99 6.89
N ARG A 114 7.15 5.89 6.13
CA ARG A 114 6.05 5.78 5.16
C ARG A 114 4.65 5.79 5.77
N SER A 115 4.50 5.54 7.07
CA SER A 115 3.21 5.64 7.76
C SER A 115 2.62 7.05 7.73
N PHE A 116 3.46 8.08 7.65
CA PHE A 116 3.05 9.48 7.56
C PHE A 116 3.61 10.20 6.32
N ALA A 117 4.03 9.45 5.28
CA ALA A 117 4.62 10.01 4.07
C ALA A 117 3.73 11.06 3.37
N ALA A 118 2.41 10.85 3.35
CA ALA A 118 1.48 11.83 2.78
C ALA A 118 1.52 13.17 3.53
N TRP A 119 1.53 13.12 4.88
CA TRP A 119 1.66 14.31 5.72
C TRP A 119 3.02 14.98 5.54
N LEU A 120 4.10 14.20 5.52
CA LEU A 120 5.45 14.71 5.32
C LEU A 120 5.58 15.42 3.97
N GLY A 121 5.05 14.82 2.89
CA GLY A 121 4.99 15.45 1.57
C GLY A 121 4.22 16.76 1.59
N GLY A 122 3.06 16.80 2.25
CA GLY A 122 2.28 18.02 2.44
C GLY A 122 3.05 19.11 3.20
N SER A 123 3.73 18.74 4.29
CA SER A 123 4.56 19.68 5.06
C SER A 123 5.70 20.26 4.23
N ILE A 124 6.38 19.42 3.43
CA ILE A 124 7.48 19.89 2.56
C ILE A 124 6.93 20.84 1.49
N VAL A 125 5.86 20.44 0.81
CA VAL A 125 5.24 21.24 -0.26
C VAL A 125 4.72 22.59 0.27
N ALA A 126 4.07 22.59 1.43
CA ALA A 126 3.57 23.82 2.07
C ALA A 126 4.68 24.82 2.44
N SER A 127 5.89 24.32 2.71
CA SER A 127 7.06 25.15 3.02
C SER A 127 7.77 25.72 1.78
N LEU A 128 7.39 25.33 0.56
CA LEU A 128 8.00 25.87 -0.66
C LEU A 128 7.45 27.25 -1.00
N ASN A 129 8.32 28.23 -1.24
CA ASN A 129 7.91 29.56 -1.70
C ASN A 129 7.11 29.51 -3.01
N SER A 130 7.48 28.59 -3.92
CA SER A 130 6.74 28.38 -5.18
C SER A 130 5.30 27.90 -4.96
N PHE A 131 5.02 27.23 -3.85
CA PHE A 131 3.69 26.72 -3.54
C PHE A 131 2.74 27.84 -3.06
N GLN A 132 3.25 28.97 -2.57
CA GLN A 132 2.40 30.12 -2.20
C GLN A 132 1.61 30.67 -3.40
N ASN A 133 2.15 30.55 -4.61
CA ASN A 133 1.49 31.01 -5.84
C ASN A 133 0.25 30.19 -6.21
N VAL A 134 0.05 29.01 -5.62
CA VAL A 134 -1.11 28.15 -5.88
C VAL A 134 -2.09 28.12 -4.70
N TRP A 135 -1.84 28.90 -3.65
CA TRP A 135 -2.77 29.05 -2.54
C TRP A 135 -4.04 29.77 -3.00
N ILE A 136 -5.16 29.39 -2.40
CA ILE A 136 -6.43 30.06 -2.61
C ILE A 136 -6.60 31.07 -1.49
N SER A 137 -6.60 32.35 -1.84
CA SER A 137 -6.83 33.41 -0.85
C SER A 137 -8.30 33.44 -0.40
N GLN A 138 -8.55 33.98 0.79
CA GLN A 138 -9.91 34.22 1.27
C GLN A 138 -10.71 35.10 0.30
N LYS A 139 -10.05 36.10 -0.30
CA LYS A 139 -10.64 36.98 -1.29
C LYS A 139 -11.08 36.21 -2.53
N ASP A 140 -10.20 35.39 -3.10
CA ASP A 140 -10.50 34.57 -4.28
C ASP A 140 -11.69 33.64 -4.04
N TYR A 141 -11.74 33.00 -2.86
CA TYR A 141 -12.84 32.13 -2.49
C TYR A 141 -14.16 32.91 -2.32
N SER A 142 -14.11 34.12 -1.76
CA SER A 142 -15.31 34.95 -1.56
C SER A 142 -15.89 35.47 -2.88
N GLU A 143 -15.03 35.76 -3.87
CA GLU A 143 -15.44 36.27 -5.18
C GLU A 143 -15.90 35.17 -6.14
N LYS A 144 -15.19 34.04 -6.16
CA LYS A 144 -15.39 32.96 -7.15
C LYS A 144 -16.18 31.77 -6.58
N GLY A 145 -16.42 31.77 -5.27
CA GLY A 145 -17.08 30.69 -4.55
C GLY A 145 -16.26 29.40 -4.50
N PRO A 146 -16.88 28.28 -4.09
CA PRO A 146 -16.22 26.98 -3.94
C PRO A 146 -15.54 26.45 -5.20
N PHE A 147 -16.00 26.89 -6.39
CA PHE A 147 -15.47 26.44 -7.68
C PHE A 147 -13.96 26.72 -7.86
N VAL A 148 -13.43 27.74 -7.18
CA VAL A 148 -11.99 28.06 -7.22
C VAL A 148 -11.13 26.90 -6.73
N VAL A 149 -11.64 26.08 -5.79
CA VAL A 149 -10.93 24.91 -5.28
C VAL A 149 -10.77 23.84 -6.34
N HIS A 150 -11.83 23.58 -7.12
CA HIS A 150 -11.78 22.60 -8.22
C HIS A 150 -10.76 23.02 -9.27
N ARG A 151 -10.79 24.29 -9.69
CA ARG A 151 -9.85 24.84 -10.69
C ARG A 151 -8.37 24.72 -10.26
N HIS A 152 -8.09 24.81 -8.97
CA HIS A 152 -6.73 24.69 -8.43
C HIS A 152 -6.33 23.24 -8.13
N SER A 153 -7.30 22.32 -8.00
CA SER A 153 -7.01 20.95 -7.60
C SER A 153 -6.78 20.04 -8.79
N PHE A 154 -7.65 20.03 -9.82
CA PHE A 154 -7.49 19.24 -11.06
C PHE A 154 -8.39 19.76 -12.19
#